data_AF-A0A9X2Z1G0-F1
#
_entry.id   AF-A0A9X2Z1G0-F1
#
_cell.length_a   1.000
_cell.length_b   1.000
_cell.length_c   1.000
_cell.angle_alpha   90.00
_cell.angle_beta   90.00
_cell.angle_gamma   90.00
#
_symmetry.space_group_name_H-M   'P 1'
#
loop_
_entity.id
_entity.type
_entity.pdbx_description
1 polymer ?
#
loop_
_entity_poly.entity_id
_entity_poly.type
_entity_poly.pdbx_seq_one_letter_code
_entity_poly.pdbx_strand_id
1 'polypeptide(L)'
;MPTLEDAIALAAEAHAGQTDKAGALYILHLLRVMQAQESTEARMAAVLHDLVEDTEYTFEDLGEMGYPSEVIEALRHVTKRDGEPYADFAERAGQHPIARRVKIADLEDNMDVTRLDSVGEEDADRLNKYLRAHRRLTDGEMPTRSHENTASSEDQRREALIRALRDRTPEMEKWIGRMSDPDPKYEQQDFVWHLLLQSFATWGSSRGFDGLINTEENYRRVTYGRLKEISAQRRPEHVEEVLRDATVRYPESKSTYLSENVELISEMGGLQAAREEALGQPGAEAKMDFMKQFKGIGDKYARNIWMDARHPDFRDKVALDQRIRGITELLGREFSSYEAEEDFYLSVAEEAGLSGWELDRLLYNFTEHFEASIRGATP
;
A
#
# COMPACT_ATOMS: atom_id res chain seq x y z
N MET A 1 6.13 -43.06 -7.36
CA MET A 1 5.74 -41.96 -6.47
C MET A 1 6.99 -41.16 -6.20
N PRO A 2 7.00 -39.85 -6.52
CA PRO A 2 8.10 -38.95 -6.21
C PRO A 2 8.46 -38.97 -4.72
N THR A 3 9.75 -38.76 -4.45
CA THR A 3 10.36 -38.62 -3.13
C THR A 3 10.43 -37.15 -2.70
N LEU A 4 10.83 -36.89 -1.45
CA LEU A 4 11.03 -35.51 -1.00
C LEU A 4 12.19 -34.84 -1.76
N GLU A 5 13.21 -35.63 -2.11
CA GLU A 5 14.33 -35.20 -2.95
C GLU A 5 13.86 -34.76 -4.33
N ASP A 6 12.91 -35.49 -4.93
CA ASP A 6 12.31 -35.11 -6.22
C ASP A 6 11.52 -33.79 -6.10
N ALA A 7 10.79 -33.59 -5.01
CA ALA A 7 10.08 -32.33 -4.73
C ALA A 7 11.03 -31.13 -4.57
N ILE A 8 12.15 -31.33 -3.87
CA ILE A 8 13.18 -30.30 -3.69
C ILE A 8 13.82 -29.96 -5.04
N ALA A 9 14.15 -30.96 -5.85
CA ALA A 9 14.73 -30.76 -7.17
C ALA A 9 13.78 -29.98 -8.10
N LEU A 10 12.49 -30.35 -8.11
CA LEU A 10 11.44 -29.66 -8.86
C LEU A 10 11.32 -28.19 -8.45
N ALA A 11 11.22 -27.91 -7.14
CA ALA A 11 11.14 -26.54 -6.64
C ALA A 11 12.38 -25.71 -7.01
N ALA A 12 13.58 -26.30 -6.91
CA ALA A 12 14.82 -25.62 -7.25
C ALA A 12 14.92 -25.29 -8.76
N GLU A 13 14.44 -26.18 -9.62
CA GLU A 13 14.39 -25.97 -11.07
C GLU A 13 13.36 -24.92 -11.45
N ALA A 14 12.14 -25.02 -10.90
CA ALA A 14 11.03 -24.15 -11.26
C ALA A 14 11.24 -22.69 -10.82
N HIS A 15 11.88 -22.47 -9.66
CA HIS A 15 12.19 -21.15 -9.12
C HIS A 15 13.63 -20.69 -9.42
N ALA A 16 14.30 -21.29 -10.42
CA ALA A 16 15.67 -20.96 -10.77
C ALA A 16 15.81 -19.48 -11.20
N GLY A 17 16.69 -18.75 -10.50
CA GLY A 17 16.93 -17.33 -10.75
C GLY A 17 15.96 -16.37 -10.04
N GLN A 18 14.93 -16.88 -9.36
CA GLN A 18 14.06 -16.07 -8.51
C GLN A 18 14.79 -15.67 -7.23
N THR A 19 14.56 -14.43 -6.79
CA THR A 19 15.04 -13.92 -5.52
C THR A 19 13.86 -13.59 -4.61
N ASP A 20 14.05 -13.76 -3.31
CA ASP A 20 13.10 -13.31 -2.31
C ASP A 20 13.23 -11.80 -2.06
N LYS A 21 12.38 -11.28 -1.18
CA LYS A 21 12.35 -9.84 -0.85
C LYS A 21 13.59 -9.33 -0.12
N ALA A 22 14.43 -10.23 0.41
CA ALA A 22 15.73 -9.93 0.99
C ALA A 22 16.87 -10.03 -0.04
N GLY A 23 16.55 -10.28 -1.32
CA GLY A 23 17.54 -10.48 -2.39
C GLY A 23 18.26 -11.83 -2.33
N ALA A 24 17.85 -12.75 -1.46
CA ALA A 24 18.42 -14.09 -1.38
C ALA A 24 17.73 -15.03 -2.39
N LEU A 25 18.36 -16.17 -2.71
CA LEU A 25 17.78 -17.15 -3.64
C LEU A 25 16.46 -17.70 -3.10
N TYR A 26 15.40 -17.67 -3.92
CA TYR A 26 14.04 -18.02 -3.48
C TYR A 26 13.92 -19.43 -2.91
N ILE A 27 14.65 -20.39 -3.47
CA ILE A 27 14.71 -21.77 -2.97
C ILE A 27 15.06 -21.86 -1.47
N LEU A 28 15.80 -20.89 -0.92
CA LEU A 28 16.13 -20.86 0.50
C LEU A 28 14.88 -20.63 1.37
N HIS A 29 13.90 -19.85 0.90
CA HIS A 29 12.60 -19.69 1.56
C HIS A 29 11.84 -21.02 1.59
N LEU A 30 11.68 -21.66 0.44
CA LEU A 30 10.99 -22.94 0.32
C LEU A 30 11.60 -24.01 1.24
N LEU A 31 12.93 -24.05 1.34
CA LEU A 31 13.63 -24.98 2.23
C LEU A 31 13.42 -24.66 3.71
N ARG A 32 13.30 -23.40 4.12
CA ARG A 32 13.00 -23.02 5.52
C ARG A 32 11.57 -23.39 5.91
N VAL A 33 10.60 -23.10 5.04
CA VAL A 33 9.19 -23.50 5.23
C VAL A 33 9.07 -25.03 5.30
N MET A 34 9.82 -25.76 4.46
CA MET A 34 9.93 -27.22 4.51
C MET A 34 10.52 -27.73 5.84
N GLN A 35 11.62 -27.13 6.31
CA GLN A 35 12.28 -27.55 7.55
C GLN A 35 11.40 -27.39 8.80
N ALA A 36 10.42 -26.49 8.76
CA ALA A 36 9.43 -26.32 9.82
C ALA A 36 8.37 -27.45 9.88
N GLN A 37 8.35 -28.37 8.91
CA GLN A 37 7.39 -29.47 8.84
C GLN A 37 7.93 -30.80 9.38
N GLU A 38 7.05 -31.62 9.94
CA GLU A 38 7.42 -32.89 10.58
C GLU A 38 7.27 -34.11 9.66
N SER A 39 6.13 -34.24 8.95
CA SER A 39 5.89 -35.39 8.05
C SER A 39 6.47 -35.17 6.66
N THR A 40 6.74 -36.26 5.95
CA THR A 40 7.25 -36.23 4.57
C THR A 40 6.27 -35.51 3.63
N GLU A 41 4.99 -35.77 3.76
CA GLU A 41 3.92 -35.17 2.95
C GLU A 41 3.81 -33.67 3.22
N ALA A 42 3.91 -33.25 4.49
CA ALA A 42 3.91 -31.82 4.82
C ALA A 42 5.17 -31.12 4.32
N ARG A 43 6.33 -31.79 4.34
CA ARG A 43 7.58 -31.27 3.76
C ARG A 43 7.47 -31.12 2.24
N MET A 44 6.89 -32.10 1.55
CA MET A 44 6.61 -32.00 0.10
C MET A 44 5.66 -30.83 -0.20
N ALA A 45 4.56 -30.71 0.53
CA ALA A 45 3.63 -29.60 0.36
C ALA A 45 4.29 -28.23 0.65
N ALA A 46 5.14 -28.15 1.66
CA ALA A 46 5.86 -26.92 2.00
C ALA A 46 6.87 -26.48 0.94
N VAL A 47 7.68 -27.41 0.42
CA VAL A 47 8.69 -27.05 -0.59
C VAL A 47 8.06 -26.71 -1.95
N LEU A 48 6.83 -27.17 -2.20
CA LEU A 48 6.09 -26.93 -3.45
C LEU A 48 4.98 -25.87 -3.32
N HIS A 49 4.85 -25.17 -2.19
CA HIS A 49 3.65 -24.38 -1.89
C HIS A 49 3.36 -23.23 -2.87
N ASP A 50 4.41 -22.62 -3.44
CA ASP A 50 4.30 -21.55 -4.44
C ASP A 50 4.45 -22.05 -5.88
N LEU A 51 4.65 -23.36 -6.09
CA LEU A 51 4.96 -23.89 -7.42
C LEU A 51 3.87 -23.52 -8.43
N VAL A 52 2.61 -23.72 -8.08
CA VAL A 52 1.47 -23.44 -8.97
C VAL A 52 1.12 -21.94 -9.01
N GLU A 53 1.54 -21.16 -8.02
CA GLU A 53 1.25 -19.72 -7.95
C GLU A 53 2.25 -18.90 -8.80
N ASP A 54 3.52 -19.29 -8.79
CA ASP A 54 4.62 -18.50 -9.35
C ASP A 54 5.24 -19.09 -10.63
N THR A 55 4.77 -20.26 -11.09
CA THR A 55 5.35 -20.98 -12.25
C THR A 55 4.28 -21.55 -13.16
N GLU A 56 4.68 -22.14 -14.30
CA GLU A 56 3.76 -22.71 -15.29
C GLU A 56 3.18 -24.09 -14.89
N TYR A 57 3.61 -24.66 -13.75
CA TYR A 57 3.12 -25.96 -13.30
C TYR A 57 1.69 -25.91 -12.79
N THR A 58 0.91 -26.94 -13.10
CA THR A 58 -0.47 -27.10 -12.65
C THR A 58 -0.62 -28.23 -11.64
N PHE A 59 -1.76 -28.29 -10.95
CA PHE A 59 -2.07 -29.42 -10.06
C PHE A 59 -2.21 -30.74 -10.84
N GLU A 60 -2.62 -30.66 -12.09
CA GLU A 60 -2.76 -31.79 -13.01
C GLU A 60 -1.37 -32.35 -13.36
N ASP A 61 -0.38 -31.49 -13.64
CA ASP A 61 1.02 -31.90 -13.87
C ASP A 61 1.57 -32.66 -12.67
N LEU A 62 1.34 -32.17 -11.44
CA LEU A 62 1.77 -32.85 -10.21
C LEU A 62 1.10 -34.23 -10.06
N GLY A 63 -0.17 -34.35 -10.48
CA GLY A 63 -0.88 -35.62 -10.53
C GLY A 63 -0.26 -36.59 -11.54
N GLU A 64 0.09 -36.12 -12.73
CA GLU A 64 0.75 -36.91 -13.78
C GLU A 64 2.17 -37.34 -13.39
N MET A 65 2.90 -36.48 -12.68
CA MET A 65 4.21 -36.79 -12.07
C MET A 65 4.10 -37.81 -10.92
N GLY A 66 2.89 -38.09 -10.45
CA GLY A 66 2.59 -39.13 -9.47
C GLY A 66 2.78 -38.70 -8.01
N TYR A 67 2.72 -37.39 -7.71
CA TYR A 67 2.74 -36.89 -6.34
C TYR A 67 1.52 -37.40 -5.55
N PRO A 68 1.65 -37.66 -4.24
CA PRO A 68 0.54 -38.15 -3.42
C PRO A 68 -0.65 -37.19 -3.45
N SER A 69 -1.87 -37.73 -3.53
CA SER A 69 -3.10 -36.92 -3.54
C SER A 69 -3.22 -36.01 -2.32
N GLU A 70 -2.74 -36.47 -1.15
CA GLU A 70 -2.73 -35.66 0.08
C GLU A 70 -1.83 -34.42 -0.03
N VAL A 71 -0.70 -34.53 -0.75
CA VAL A 71 0.18 -33.38 -1.04
C VAL A 71 -0.52 -32.42 -1.99
N ILE A 72 -1.12 -32.93 -3.06
CA ILE A 72 -1.84 -32.11 -4.06
C ILE A 72 -3.04 -31.40 -3.41
N GLU A 73 -3.80 -32.07 -2.55
CA GLU A 73 -4.90 -31.46 -1.80
C GLU A 73 -4.40 -30.36 -0.86
N ALA A 74 -3.29 -30.58 -0.15
CA ALA A 74 -2.69 -29.53 0.68
C ALA A 74 -2.24 -28.32 -0.16
N LEU A 75 -1.63 -28.56 -1.33
CA LEU A 75 -1.22 -27.52 -2.27
C LEU A 75 -2.42 -26.72 -2.76
N ARG A 76 -3.50 -27.39 -3.18
CA ARG A 76 -4.75 -26.71 -3.57
C ARG A 76 -5.27 -25.78 -2.48
N HIS A 77 -5.09 -26.11 -1.20
CA HIS A 77 -5.51 -25.28 -0.07
C HIS A 77 -4.57 -24.10 0.22
N VAL A 78 -3.26 -24.23 -0.04
CA VAL A 78 -2.25 -23.19 0.25
C VAL A 78 -1.88 -22.33 -0.96
N THR A 79 -2.36 -22.65 -2.16
CA THR A 79 -2.27 -21.78 -3.34
C THR A 79 -3.46 -20.83 -3.40
N LYS A 80 -3.21 -19.53 -3.59
CA LYS A 80 -4.26 -18.52 -3.73
C LYS A 80 -4.91 -18.62 -5.12
N ARG A 81 -6.24 -18.49 -5.19
CA ARG A 81 -6.95 -18.45 -6.48
C ARG A 81 -7.00 -17.03 -7.04
N ASP A 82 -7.03 -16.91 -8.36
CA ASP A 82 -7.23 -15.62 -9.02
C ASP A 82 -8.55 -14.97 -8.57
N GLY A 83 -8.51 -13.66 -8.27
CA GLY A 83 -9.64 -12.91 -7.71
C GLY A 83 -10.09 -13.28 -6.29
N GLU A 84 -9.46 -14.23 -5.61
CA GLU A 84 -9.85 -14.66 -4.25
C GLU A 84 -9.45 -13.62 -3.19
N PRO A 85 -10.39 -13.16 -2.35
CA PRO A 85 -10.07 -12.33 -1.19
C PRO A 85 -9.10 -13.05 -0.27
N TYR A 86 -8.13 -12.31 0.27
CA TYR A 86 -7.06 -12.91 1.05
C TYR A 86 -7.55 -13.58 2.34
N ALA A 87 -8.61 -13.06 2.98
CA ALA A 87 -9.21 -13.73 4.14
C ALA A 87 -9.83 -15.08 3.78
N ASP A 88 -10.49 -15.19 2.64
CA ASP A 88 -11.12 -16.43 2.18
C ASP A 88 -10.06 -17.48 1.86
N PHE A 89 -8.97 -17.04 1.22
CA PHE A 89 -7.78 -17.88 1.03
C PHE A 89 -7.19 -18.36 2.37
N ALA A 90 -6.97 -17.45 3.33
CA ALA A 90 -6.43 -17.82 4.63
C ALA A 90 -7.36 -18.76 5.41
N GLU A 91 -8.67 -18.55 5.33
CA GLU A 91 -9.68 -19.43 5.92
C GLU A 91 -9.63 -20.83 5.27
N ARG A 92 -9.60 -20.89 3.93
CA ARG A 92 -9.47 -22.14 3.19
C ARG A 92 -8.18 -22.88 3.53
N ALA A 93 -7.04 -22.20 3.55
CA ALA A 93 -5.77 -22.78 3.99
C ALA A 93 -5.85 -23.33 5.43
N GLY A 94 -6.56 -22.61 6.32
CA GLY A 94 -6.82 -23.00 7.70
C GLY A 94 -7.65 -24.28 7.89
N GLN A 95 -8.49 -24.64 6.91
CA GLN A 95 -9.36 -25.81 6.98
C GLN A 95 -8.63 -27.14 6.74
N HIS A 96 -7.46 -27.13 6.10
CA HIS A 96 -6.68 -28.33 5.83
C HIS A 96 -5.44 -28.43 6.76
N PRO A 97 -5.25 -29.53 7.50
CA PRO A 97 -4.19 -29.63 8.53
C PRO A 97 -2.77 -29.35 8.01
N ILE A 98 -2.39 -29.92 6.87
CA ILE A 98 -1.07 -29.68 6.24
C ILE A 98 -0.98 -28.23 5.74
N ALA A 99 -1.91 -27.78 4.91
CA ALA A 99 -1.92 -26.42 4.36
C ALA A 99 -1.87 -25.34 5.46
N ARG A 100 -2.61 -25.51 6.57
CA ARG A 100 -2.57 -24.61 7.72
C ARG A 100 -1.16 -24.50 8.29
N ARG A 101 -0.47 -25.62 8.52
CA ARG A 101 0.91 -25.63 9.04
C ARG A 101 1.90 -25.02 8.07
N VAL A 102 1.76 -25.35 6.78
CA VAL A 102 2.60 -24.76 5.72
C VAL A 102 2.40 -23.25 5.68
N LYS A 103 1.15 -22.78 5.73
CA LYS A 103 0.84 -21.34 5.67
C LYS A 103 1.33 -20.59 6.90
N ILE A 104 1.26 -21.19 8.09
CA ILE A 104 1.84 -20.60 9.31
C ILE A 104 3.36 -20.44 9.14
N ALA A 105 4.06 -21.48 8.70
CA ALA A 105 5.52 -21.43 8.51
C ALA A 105 5.94 -20.45 7.40
N ASP A 106 5.18 -20.38 6.30
CA ASP A 106 5.34 -19.37 5.25
C ASP A 106 5.22 -17.94 5.83
N LEU A 107 4.14 -17.67 6.57
CA LEU A 107 3.93 -16.37 7.20
C LEU A 107 5.02 -16.02 8.21
N GLU A 108 5.49 -16.99 9.02
CA GLU A 108 6.58 -16.79 9.97
C GLU A 108 7.90 -16.44 9.27
N ASP A 109 8.24 -17.14 8.19
CA ASP A 109 9.44 -16.85 7.39
C ASP A 109 9.36 -15.46 6.72
N ASN A 110 8.18 -15.13 6.18
CA ASN A 110 7.91 -13.86 5.55
C ASN A 110 7.83 -12.67 6.52
N MET A 111 7.65 -12.94 7.82
CA MET A 111 7.67 -11.95 8.89
C MET A 111 9.05 -11.77 9.55
N ASP A 112 10.05 -12.58 9.18
CA ASP A 112 11.40 -12.44 9.72
C ASP A 112 12.10 -11.20 9.14
N VAL A 113 11.89 -10.08 9.83
CA VAL A 113 12.49 -8.78 9.50
C VAL A 113 14.01 -8.74 9.63
N THR A 114 14.63 -9.72 10.31
CA THR A 114 16.09 -9.75 10.48
C THR A 114 16.82 -10.06 9.17
N ARG A 115 16.08 -10.56 8.18
CA ARG A 115 16.57 -10.82 6.81
C ARG A 115 16.51 -9.59 5.90
N LEU A 116 15.89 -8.50 6.33
CA LEU A 116 15.72 -7.30 5.52
C LEU A 116 16.81 -6.26 5.86
N ASP A 117 17.43 -5.67 4.83
CA ASP A 117 18.41 -4.58 4.99
C ASP A 117 17.77 -3.31 5.57
N SER A 118 16.49 -3.09 5.28
CA SER A 118 15.68 -2.01 5.86
C SER A 118 14.19 -2.39 5.84
N VAL A 119 13.40 -1.80 6.74
CA VAL A 119 11.95 -1.99 6.80
C VAL A 119 11.25 -0.70 6.38
N GLY A 120 10.58 -0.73 5.22
CA GLY A 120 9.79 0.36 4.66
C GLY A 120 8.34 0.41 5.18
N GLU A 121 7.57 1.44 4.79
CA GLU A 121 6.12 1.48 5.05
C GLU A 121 5.37 0.35 4.33
N GLU A 122 5.77 0.02 3.09
CA GLU A 122 5.19 -1.11 2.34
C GLU A 122 5.48 -2.46 3.02
N ASP A 123 6.64 -2.59 3.68
CA ASP A 123 6.95 -3.75 4.51
C ASP A 123 6.10 -3.78 5.77
N ALA A 124 5.90 -2.63 6.44
CA ALA A 124 5.06 -2.54 7.63
C ALA A 124 3.60 -2.95 7.36
N ASP A 125 3.02 -2.48 6.25
CA ASP A 125 1.67 -2.87 5.80
C ASP A 125 1.56 -4.37 5.56
N ARG A 126 2.55 -4.90 4.84
CA ARG A 126 2.64 -6.33 4.54
C ARG A 126 2.79 -7.16 5.81
N LEU A 127 3.67 -6.76 6.72
CA LEU A 127 3.91 -7.44 8.00
C LEU A 127 2.64 -7.43 8.86
N ASN A 128 1.91 -6.30 8.91
CA ASN A 128 0.63 -6.23 9.61
C ASN A 128 -0.40 -7.18 8.99
N LYS A 129 -0.47 -7.27 7.66
CA LYS A 129 -1.32 -8.24 6.96
C LYS A 129 -0.94 -9.68 7.32
N TYR A 130 0.35 -10.02 7.29
CA TYR A 130 0.85 -11.36 7.64
C TYR A 130 0.61 -11.71 9.11
N LEU A 131 0.82 -10.77 10.03
CA LEU A 131 0.56 -10.97 11.45
C LEU A 131 -0.91 -11.27 11.74
N ARG A 132 -1.84 -10.59 11.05
CA ARG A 132 -3.28 -10.88 11.16
C ARG A 132 -3.61 -12.29 10.67
N ALA A 133 -3.07 -12.67 9.52
CA ALA A 133 -3.26 -14.01 8.96
C ALA A 133 -2.70 -15.08 9.91
N HIS A 134 -1.52 -14.84 10.46
CA HIS A 134 -0.86 -15.73 11.41
C HIS A 134 -1.68 -15.90 12.69
N ARG A 135 -2.19 -14.82 13.28
CA ARG A 135 -3.09 -14.88 14.45
C ARG A 135 -4.37 -15.66 14.17
N ARG A 136 -5.04 -15.39 13.04
CA ARG A 136 -6.24 -16.13 12.62
C ARG A 136 -5.95 -17.63 12.52
N LEU A 137 -4.79 -18.00 11.96
CA LEU A 137 -4.40 -19.39 11.80
C LEU A 137 -3.95 -20.03 13.11
N THR A 138 -3.32 -19.32 14.04
CA THR A 138 -2.76 -19.91 15.28
C THR A 138 -3.71 -19.90 16.47
N ASP A 139 -4.49 -18.83 16.66
CA ASP A 139 -5.33 -18.63 17.86
C ASP A 139 -6.69 -19.36 17.79
N GLY A 140 -7.01 -20.00 16.66
CA GLY A 140 -8.25 -20.76 16.49
C GLY A 140 -9.53 -19.91 16.40
N GLU A 141 -9.40 -18.58 16.38
CA GLU A 141 -10.45 -17.65 15.94
C GLU A 141 -10.60 -17.71 14.42
N MET A 142 -11.09 -18.85 13.94
CA MET A 142 -11.76 -18.90 12.64
C MET A 142 -13.16 -18.34 12.89
N PRO A 143 -13.49 -17.11 12.45
CA PRO A 143 -14.86 -16.65 12.54
C PRO A 143 -15.68 -17.60 11.69
N THR A 144 -16.50 -18.42 12.33
CA THR A 144 -17.55 -19.16 11.63
C THR A 144 -18.46 -18.11 11.01
N ARG A 145 -18.28 -17.84 9.71
CA ARG A 145 -19.19 -16.95 8.98
C ARG A 145 -20.55 -17.63 8.91
N SER A 146 -21.42 -17.40 9.89
CA SER A 146 -22.86 -17.53 9.66
C SER A 146 -23.25 -16.41 8.70
N HIS A 147 -23.37 -16.73 7.41
CA HIS A 147 -23.54 -15.77 6.31
C HIS A 147 -24.81 -14.89 6.44
N GLU A 148 -25.73 -15.20 7.34
CA GLU A 148 -26.99 -14.46 7.50
C GLU A 148 -26.92 -13.25 8.46
N ASN A 149 -25.90 -13.14 9.33
CA ASN A 149 -25.79 -12.05 10.33
C ASN A 149 -24.68 -11.01 10.08
N THR A 150 -23.67 -11.32 9.27
CA THR A 150 -22.51 -10.44 9.04
C THR A 150 -22.81 -9.31 8.06
N ALA A 151 -23.51 -9.60 6.95
CA ALA A 151 -23.91 -8.58 5.98
C ALA A 151 -24.79 -7.49 6.62
N SER A 152 -25.72 -7.89 7.50
CA SER A 152 -26.57 -6.95 8.25
C SER A 152 -25.75 -6.02 9.17
N SER A 153 -24.65 -6.51 9.76
CA SER A 153 -23.77 -5.73 10.63
C SER A 153 -22.85 -4.79 9.84
N GLU A 154 -22.30 -5.25 8.71
CA GLU A 154 -21.50 -4.42 7.80
C GLU A 154 -22.31 -3.29 7.17
N ASP A 155 -23.54 -3.56 6.77
CA ASP A 155 -24.47 -2.55 6.23
C ASP A 155 -24.89 -1.56 7.33
N GLN A 156 -25.13 -2.03 8.57
CA GLN A 156 -25.38 -1.14 9.71
C GLN A 156 -24.21 -0.19 9.99
N ARG A 157 -22.96 -0.69 9.90
CA ARG A 157 -21.75 0.12 10.09
C ARG A 157 -21.54 1.13 8.96
N ARG A 158 -21.79 0.74 7.72
CA ARG A 158 -21.81 1.66 6.57
C ARG A 158 -22.85 2.76 6.78
N GLU A 159 -24.07 2.40 7.19
CA GLU A 159 -25.14 3.36 7.44
C GLU A 159 -24.80 4.30 8.61
N ALA A 160 -24.12 3.79 9.65
CA ALA A 160 -23.63 4.62 10.75
C ALA A 160 -22.59 5.65 10.29
N LEU A 161 -21.66 5.24 9.43
CA LEU A 161 -20.71 6.16 8.81
C LEU A 161 -21.41 7.23 7.97
N ILE A 162 -22.37 6.84 7.12
CA ILE A 162 -23.12 7.78 6.27
C ILE A 162 -23.91 8.77 7.13
N ARG A 163 -24.57 8.31 8.20
CA ARG A 163 -25.27 9.20 9.14
C ARG A 163 -24.31 10.20 9.78
N ALA A 164 -23.17 9.74 10.31
CA ALA A 164 -22.17 10.63 10.90
C ALA A 164 -21.61 11.63 9.87
N LEU A 165 -21.42 11.20 8.62
CA LEU A 165 -21.00 12.07 7.53
C LEU A 165 -22.08 13.07 7.11
N ARG A 166 -23.38 12.78 7.30
CA ARG A 166 -24.47 13.74 7.05
C ARG A 166 -24.64 14.70 8.22
N ASP A 167 -24.56 14.19 9.45
CA ASP A 167 -24.75 14.93 10.71
C ASP A 167 -23.43 15.59 11.18
N ARG A 168 -22.70 16.20 10.25
CA ARG A 168 -21.41 16.83 10.51
C ARG A 168 -21.54 17.94 11.55
N THR A 169 -20.53 18.06 12.40
CA THR A 169 -20.49 19.14 13.37
C THR A 169 -20.28 20.50 12.67
N PRO A 170 -20.69 21.62 13.28
CA PRO A 170 -20.39 22.95 12.75
C PRO A 170 -18.90 23.22 12.51
N GLU A 171 -18.03 22.54 13.28
CA GLU A 171 -16.58 22.60 13.09
C GLU A 171 -16.16 21.94 11.77
N MET A 172 -16.69 20.76 11.48
CA MET A 172 -16.44 20.05 10.22
C MET A 172 -16.95 20.84 9.02
N GLU A 173 -18.16 21.40 9.08
CA GLU A 173 -18.71 22.23 7.99
C GLU A 173 -17.85 23.47 7.73
N LYS A 174 -17.43 24.14 8.81
CA LYS A 174 -16.53 25.28 8.73
C LYS A 174 -15.17 24.90 8.14
N TRP A 175 -14.68 23.70 8.46
CA TRP A 175 -13.42 23.19 7.93
C TRP A 175 -13.51 22.93 6.42
N ILE A 176 -14.54 22.20 5.96
CA ILE A 176 -14.78 21.95 4.53
C ILE A 176 -14.89 23.27 3.77
N GLY A 177 -15.72 24.20 4.26
CA GLY A 177 -15.97 25.47 3.59
C GLY A 177 -14.71 26.34 3.39
N ARG A 178 -13.68 26.20 4.25
CA ARG A 178 -12.39 26.88 4.06
C ARG A 178 -11.54 26.25 2.95
N MET A 179 -11.79 24.98 2.64
CA MET A 179 -10.97 24.20 1.73
C MET A 179 -11.58 24.09 0.33
N SER A 180 -12.85 24.48 0.16
CA SER A 180 -13.57 24.47 -1.12
C SER A 180 -12.99 25.42 -2.19
N ASP A 181 -12.24 26.44 -1.76
CA ASP A 181 -11.52 27.34 -2.67
C ASP A 181 -10.26 26.66 -3.24
N PRO A 182 -9.99 26.79 -4.55
CA PRO A 182 -8.73 26.34 -5.14
C PRO A 182 -7.54 26.90 -4.37
N ASP A 183 -6.53 26.07 -4.13
CA ASP A 183 -5.34 26.51 -3.41
C ASP A 183 -4.65 27.67 -4.13
N PRO A 184 -4.48 28.86 -3.53
CA PRO A 184 -3.79 29.97 -4.17
C PRO A 184 -2.36 29.63 -4.62
N LYS A 185 -1.78 28.53 -4.11
CA LYS A 185 -0.51 27.97 -4.59
C LYS A 185 -0.49 27.66 -6.09
N TYR A 186 -1.64 27.50 -6.76
CA TYR A 186 -1.68 27.37 -8.22
C TYR A 186 -1.02 28.54 -8.94
N GLU A 187 -0.98 29.73 -8.35
CA GLU A 187 -0.39 30.91 -8.98
C GLU A 187 1.14 30.97 -8.81
N GLN A 188 1.71 30.14 -7.95
CA GLN A 188 3.15 30.14 -7.67
C GLN A 188 3.91 29.44 -8.81
N GLN A 189 4.97 30.08 -9.30
CA GLN A 189 5.78 29.52 -10.39
C GLN A 189 6.40 28.16 -10.02
N ASP A 190 6.77 27.99 -8.74
CA ASP A 190 7.37 26.77 -8.23
C ASP A 190 6.35 25.71 -7.80
N PHE A 191 5.07 25.85 -8.16
CA PHE A 191 3.98 24.94 -7.78
C PHE A 191 4.35 23.45 -7.87
N VAL A 192 4.85 22.98 -9.01
CA VAL A 192 5.23 21.56 -9.20
C VAL A 192 6.38 21.18 -8.27
N TRP A 193 7.39 22.04 -8.14
CA TRP A 193 8.54 21.79 -7.27
C TRP A 193 8.15 21.76 -5.79
N HIS A 194 7.31 22.71 -5.35
CA HIS A 194 6.78 22.74 -4.00
C HIS A 194 6.00 21.47 -3.67
N LEU A 195 5.14 21.01 -4.58
CA LEU A 195 4.38 19.77 -4.39
C LEU A 195 5.28 18.54 -4.30
N LEU A 196 6.34 18.46 -5.12
CA LEU A 196 7.34 17.40 -5.00
C LEU A 196 8.00 17.43 -3.62
N LEU A 197 8.47 18.60 -3.17
CA LEU A 197 9.07 18.74 -1.84
C LEU A 197 8.09 18.33 -0.73
N GLN A 198 6.82 18.75 -0.79
CA GLN A 198 5.81 18.37 0.19
C GLN A 198 5.56 16.85 0.22
N SER A 199 5.47 16.22 -0.95
CA SER A 199 5.30 14.78 -1.09
C SER A 199 6.50 14.02 -0.52
N PHE A 200 7.73 14.41 -0.87
CA PHE A 200 8.94 13.79 -0.33
C PHE A 200 9.11 14.02 1.17
N ALA A 201 8.69 15.17 1.69
CA ALA A 201 8.77 15.48 3.11
C ALA A 201 7.80 14.66 3.96
N THR A 202 6.62 14.34 3.41
CA THR A 202 5.57 13.58 4.11
C THR A 202 5.69 12.07 3.90
N TRP A 203 6.37 11.63 2.85
CA TRP A 203 6.59 10.21 2.57
C TRP A 203 7.33 9.54 3.74
N GLY A 204 6.64 8.64 4.43
CA GLY A 204 7.19 7.89 5.56
C GLY A 204 6.81 8.44 6.93
N SER A 205 6.53 9.74 7.06
CA SER A 205 6.29 10.42 8.34
C SER A 205 5.97 11.89 8.13
N SER A 206 4.94 12.41 8.81
CA SER A 206 4.61 13.85 8.81
C SER A 206 5.71 14.74 9.41
N ARG A 207 6.58 14.23 10.29
CA ARG A 207 7.69 15.01 10.88
C ARG A 207 8.62 15.67 9.85
N GLY A 208 8.83 15.02 8.70
CA GLY A 208 9.66 15.59 7.64
C GLY A 208 9.03 16.84 7.02
N PHE A 209 7.69 16.94 7.01
CA PHE A 209 6.98 18.14 6.58
C PHE A 209 7.30 19.33 7.47
N ASP A 210 7.25 19.14 8.79
CA ASP A 210 7.58 20.22 9.73
C ASP A 210 9.05 20.63 9.62
N GLY A 211 9.95 19.65 9.52
CA GLY A 211 11.38 19.90 9.42
C GLY A 211 11.85 20.47 8.07
N LEU A 212 11.13 20.23 6.97
CA LEU A 212 11.52 20.71 5.64
C LEU A 212 10.66 21.88 5.16
N ILE A 213 9.33 21.73 5.17
CA ILE A 213 8.39 22.67 4.56
C ILE A 213 8.09 23.84 5.51
N ASN A 214 7.87 23.55 6.80
CA ASN A 214 7.59 24.58 7.80
C ASN A 214 8.86 25.22 8.40
N THR A 215 10.05 24.73 8.04
CA THR A 215 11.33 25.28 8.48
C THR A 215 11.99 26.06 7.36
N GLU A 216 11.85 27.39 7.41
CA GLU A 216 12.32 28.30 6.34
C GLU A 216 13.81 28.13 5.99
N GLU A 217 14.66 27.88 6.98
CA GLU A 217 16.09 27.63 6.78
C GLU A 217 16.36 26.40 5.91
N ASN A 218 15.70 25.28 6.21
CA ASN A 218 15.83 24.05 5.44
C ASN A 218 15.18 24.19 4.07
N TYR A 219 13.97 24.77 3.99
CA TYR A 219 13.26 24.97 2.72
C TYR A 219 14.11 25.76 1.72
N ARG A 220 14.74 26.86 2.15
CA ARG A 220 15.61 27.70 1.30
C ARG A 220 16.76 26.92 0.67
N ARG A 221 17.32 25.94 1.40
CA ARG A 221 18.44 25.09 0.94
C ARG A 221 18.04 24.12 -0.18
N VAL A 222 16.75 23.84 -0.38
CA VAL A 222 16.22 22.90 -1.39
C VAL A 222 15.27 23.54 -2.40
N THR A 223 15.23 24.87 -2.50
CA THR A 223 14.53 25.53 -3.60
C THR A 223 15.15 25.15 -4.95
N TYR A 224 14.34 25.05 -6.01
CA TYR A 224 14.84 24.69 -7.34
C TYR A 224 15.99 25.60 -7.79
N GLY A 225 15.84 26.92 -7.60
CA GLY A 225 16.89 27.89 -7.93
C GLY A 225 18.20 27.59 -7.19
N ARG A 226 18.11 27.31 -5.88
CA ARG A 226 19.29 26.96 -5.08
C ARG A 226 19.95 25.67 -5.54
N LEU A 227 19.18 24.62 -5.82
CA LEU A 227 19.73 23.34 -6.25
C LEU A 227 20.33 23.38 -7.66
N LYS A 228 19.83 24.28 -8.52
CA LYS A 228 20.37 24.49 -9.87
C LYS A 228 21.77 25.12 -9.86
N GLU A 229 22.10 25.90 -8.83
CA GLU A 229 23.44 26.46 -8.63
C GLU A 229 24.47 25.40 -8.22
N ILE A 230 24.01 24.25 -7.72
CA ILE A 230 24.85 23.13 -7.28
C ILE A 230 25.01 22.17 -8.47
N SER A 231 26.25 21.76 -8.74
CA SER A 231 26.53 20.81 -9.83
C SER A 231 25.80 19.49 -9.59
N ALA A 232 25.35 18.84 -10.68
CA ALA A 232 24.61 17.58 -10.60
C ALA A 232 25.37 16.49 -9.81
N GLN A 233 26.70 16.50 -9.83
CA GLN A 233 27.54 15.56 -9.07
C GLN A 233 27.51 15.80 -7.56
N ARG A 234 27.32 17.04 -7.11
CA ARG A 234 27.33 17.42 -5.67
C ARG A 234 25.94 17.62 -5.08
N ARG A 235 24.92 17.76 -5.93
CA ARG A 235 23.54 18.01 -5.51
C ARG A 235 22.95 16.90 -4.64
N PRO A 236 23.15 15.59 -4.92
CA PRO A 236 22.61 14.54 -4.06
C PRO A 236 23.15 14.62 -2.63
N GLU A 237 24.45 14.83 -2.45
CA GLU A 237 25.08 14.98 -1.12
C GLU A 237 24.50 16.17 -0.35
N HIS A 238 24.38 17.34 -1.00
CA HIS A 238 23.78 18.53 -0.38
C HIS A 238 22.31 18.31 -0.01
N VAL A 239 21.51 17.72 -0.91
CA VAL A 239 20.09 17.49 -0.63
C VAL A 239 19.93 16.48 0.50
N GLU A 240 20.72 15.41 0.52
CA GLU A 240 20.68 14.41 1.59
C GLU A 240 20.95 15.02 2.96
N GLU A 241 21.96 15.90 3.08
CA GLU A 241 22.26 16.64 4.30
C GLU A 241 21.03 17.43 4.79
N VAL A 242 20.39 18.20 3.91
CA VAL A 242 19.19 18.98 4.26
C VAL A 242 18.04 18.06 4.68
N LEU A 243 17.83 16.94 3.97
CA LEU A 243 16.77 16.00 4.31
C LEU A 243 17.00 15.34 5.67
N ARG A 244 18.25 15.04 6.03
CA ARG A 244 18.63 14.54 7.36
C ARG A 244 18.37 15.60 8.44
N ASP A 245 18.78 16.84 8.21
CA ASP A 245 18.52 17.97 9.12
C ASP A 245 17.02 18.19 9.34
N ALA A 246 16.22 18.01 8.29
CA ALA A 246 14.77 18.10 8.30
C ALA A 246 14.07 16.84 8.85
N THR A 247 14.80 15.80 9.25
CA THR A 247 14.27 14.51 9.72
C THR A 247 13.38 13.78 8.70
N VAL A 248 13.60 14.04 7.41
CA VAL A 248 12.88 13.36 6.32
C VAL A 248 13.39 11.91 6.21
N ARG A 249 12.46 10.95 6.14
CA ARG A 249 12.80 9.53 5.98
C ARG A 249 13.39 9.24 4.60
N TYR A 250 14.22 8.22 4.50
CA TYR A 250 14.88 7.77 3.26
C TYR A 250 15.65 8.89 2.53
N PRO A 251 16.52 9.65 3.23
CA PRO A 251 17.16 10.83 2.67
C PRO A 251 18.07 10.49 1.48
N GLU A 252 18.73 9.33 1.49
CA GLU A 252 19.64 8.87 0.41
C GLU A 252 18.90 8.65 -0.92
N SER A 253 17.77 7.93 -0.90
CA SER A 253 16.98 7.70 -2.12
C SER A 253 16.34 9.00 -2.61
N LYS A 254 15.76 9.79 -1.69
CA LYS A 254 15.06 11.02 -2.04
C LYS A 254 15.99 12.13 -2.52
N SER A 255 17.23 12.18 -2.04
CA SER A 255 18.22 13.15 -2.52
C SER A 255 18.59 12.90 -3.97
N THR A 256 18.71 11.64 -4.37
CA THR A 256 18.92 11.22 -5.76
C THR A 256 17.73 11.64 -6.63
N TYR A 257 16.50 11.30 -6.22
CA TYR A 257 15.30 11.64 -6.97
C TYR A 257 15.10 13.14 -7.14
N LEU A 258 15.21 13.92 -6.06
CA LEU A 258 15.10 15.38 -6.12
C LEU A 258 16.18 15.97 -7.03
N SER A 259 17.40 15.41 -7.00
CA SER A 259 18.49 15.88 -7.86
C SER A 259 18.22 15.64 -9.34
N GLU A 260 17.68 14.47 -9.70
CA GLU A 260 17.26 14.16 -11.07
C GLU A 260 16.05 15.00 -11.50
N ASN A 261 15.10 15.24 -10.60
CA ASN A 261 13.91 16.04 -10.88
C ASN A 261 14.25 17.52 -11.18
N VAL A 262 15.36 18.06 -10.65
CA VAL A 262 15.88 19.39 -11.06
C VAL A 262 16.27 19.40 -12.54
N GLU A 263 16.86 18.32 -13.04
CA GLU A 263 17.24 18.20 -14.46
C GLU A 263 15.99 18.09 -15.33
N LEU A 264 15.03 17.23 -14.95
CA LEU A 264 13.75 17.09 -15.66
C LEU A 264 13.00 18.42 -15.79
N ILE A 265 12.88 19.19 -14.71
CA ILE A 265 12.25 20.53 -14.77
C ILE A 265 13.06 21.48 -15.66
N SER A 266 14.38 21.36 -15.68
CA SER A 266 15.23 22.17 -16.57
C SER A 266 14.99 21.82 -18.04
N GLU A 267 14.85 20.54 -18.36
CA GLU A 267 14.52 20.04 -19.71
C GLU A 267 13.13 20.48 -20.18
N MET A 268 12.15 20.54 -19.27
CA MET A 268 10.81 21.09 -19.52
C MET A 268 10.82 22.61 -19.81
N GLY A 269 11.94 23.30 -19.60
CA GLY A 269 12.05 24.76 -19.78
C GLY A 269 11.94 25.58 -18.49
N GLY A 270 12.03 24.93 -17.33
CA GLY A 270 12.01 25.56 -16.00
C GLY A 270 10.67 25.47 -15.29
N LEU A 271 10.60 26.06 -14.10
CA LEU A 271 9.46 25.95 -13.18
C LEU A 271 8.13 26.40 -13.81
N GLN A 272 8.14 27.52 -14.53
CA GLN A 272 6.92 28.04 -15.17
C GLN A 272 6.39 27.09 -16.25
N ALA A 273 7.26 26.55 -17.09
CA ALA A 273 6.87 25.64 -18.16
C ALA A 273 6.34 24.31 -17.58
N ALA A 274 7.04 23.75 -16.58
CA ALA A 274 6.58 22.54 -15.89
C ALA A 274 5.20 22.75 -15.23
N ARG A 275 4.95 23.93 -14.63
CA ARG A 275 3.65 24.29 -14.07
C ARG A 275 2.56 24.38 -15.15
N GLU A 276 2.83 25.10 -16.23
CA GLU A 276 1.86 25.27 -17.33
C GLU A 276 1.50 23.93 -17.96
N GLU A 277 2.48 23.04 -18.13
CA GLU A 277 2.27 21.68 -18.63
C GLU A 277 1.43 20.85 -17.64
N ALA A 278 1.78 20.84 -16.34
CA ALA A 278 1.05 20.11 -15.30
C ALA A 278 -0.42 20.52 -15.25
N LEU A 279 -0.69 21.83 -15.23
CA LEU A 279 -2.05 22.37 -15.17
C LEU A 279 -2.79 22.24 -16.51
N GLY A 280 -2.08 22.18 -17.63
CA GLY A 280 -2.65 22.00 -18.97
C GLY A 280 -3.10 20.57 -19.29
N GLN A 281 -2.64 19.56 -18.56
CA GLN A 281 -3.06 18.17 -18.79
C GLN A 281 -4.58 17.98 -18.60
N PRO A 282 -5.27 17.23 -19.47
CA PRO A 282 -6.71 17.04 -19.36
C PRO A 282 -7.11 15.96 -18.34
N GLY A 283 -7.88 16.33 -17.33
CA GLY A 283 -8.45 15.39 -16.36
C GLY A 283 -7.42 14.76 -15.41
N ALA A 284 -7.92 13.94 -14.48
CA ALA A 284 -7.10 13.38 -13.41
C ALA A 284 -6.00 12.43 -13.92
N GLU A 285 -6.32 11.55 -14.87
CA GLU A 285 -5.39 10.52 -15.35
C GLU A 285 -4.17 11.12 -16.05
N ALA A 286 -4.37 12.04 -17.01
CA ALA A 286 -3.25 12.70 -17.68
C ALA A 286 -2.42 13.57 -16.72
N LYS A 287 -3.06 14.17 -15.70
CA LYS A 287 -2.37 14.88 -14.62
C LYS A 287 -1.53 13.95 -13.75
N MET A 288 -2.01 12.75 -13.46
CA MET A 288 -1.23 11.74 -12.75
C MET A 288 -0.06 11.25 -13.61
N ASP A 289 -0.29 10.96 -14.89
CA ASP A 289 0.76 10.56 -15.84
C ASP A 289 1.87 11.60 -15.94
N PHE A 290 1.52 12.89 -15.98
CA PHE A 290 2.51 13.96 -15.92
C PHE A 290 3.37 13.89 -14.65
N MET A 291 2.74 13.70 -13.48
CA MET A 291 3.47 13.61 -12.21
C MET A 291 4.35 12.35 -12.10
N LYS A 292 3.97 11.25 -12.76
CA LYS A 292 4.76 10.00 -12.77
C LYS A 292 6.07 10.10 -13.57
N GLN A 293 6.25 11.15 -14.36
CA GLN A 293 7.55 11.43 -15.00
C GLN A 293 8.64 11.77 -13.97
N PHE A 294 8.24 12.32 -12.81
CA PHE A 294 9.17 12.66 -11.74
C PHE A 294 9.63 11.41 -10.99
N LYS A 295 10.94 11.30 -10.76
CA LYS A 295 11.56 10.20 -10.04
C LYS A 295 11.00 10.09 -8.64
N GLY A 296 10.69 8.87 -8.21
CA GLY A 296 10.10 8.58 -6.90
C GLY A 296 8.58 8.79 -6.82
N ILE A 297 7.92 9.23 -7.90
CA ILE A 297 6.46 9.43 -7.92
C ILE A 297 5.78 8.26 -8.67
N GLY A 298 5.16 7.35 -7.90
CA GLY A 298 4.26 6.32 -8.42
C GLY A 298 2.78 6.74 -8.38
N ASP A 299 1.86 5.85 -8.76
CA ASP A 299 0.41 6.16 -8.86
C ASP A 299 -0.18 6.75 -7.59
N LYS A 300 0.16 6.18 -6.42
CA LYS A 300 -0.27 6.69 -5.11
C LYS A 300 0.13 8.14 -4.90
N TYR A 301 1.41 8.47 -5.12
CA TYR A 301 1.91 9.83 -4.88
C TYR A 301 1.43 10.82 -5.94
N ALA A 302 1.30 10.37 -7.19
CA ALA A 302 0.73 11.18 -8.26
C ALA A 302 -0.70 11.61 -7.93
N ARG A 303 -1.55 10.70 -7.41
CA ARG A 303 -2.89 11.02 -6.92
C ARG A 303 -2.83 11.98 -5.73
N ASN A 304 -2.06 11.64 -4.69
CA ASN A 304 -2.02 12.41 -3.44
C ASN A 304 -1.55 13.85 -3.65
N ILE A 305 -0.58 14.07 -4.54
CA ILE A 305 -0.09 15.42 -4.87
C ILE A 305 -1.23 16.33 -5.35
N TRP A 306 -2.05 15.85 -6.28
CA TRP A 306 -3.17 16.64 -6.81
C TRP A 306 -4.34 16.75 -5.83
N MET A 307 -4.57 15.71 -5.03
CA MET A 307 -5.51 15.75 -3.91
C MET A 307 -5.10 16.83 -2.89
N ASP A 308 -3.82 16.92 -2.53
CA ASP A 308 -3.29 17.91 -1.57
C ASP A 308 -3.30 19.32 -2.14
N ALA A 309 -3.08 19.44 -3.46
CA ALA A 309 -3.27 20.70 -4.18
C ALA A 309 -4.75 21.15 -4.23
N ARG A 310 -5.71 20.26 -3.94
CA ARG A 310 -7.17 20.50 -4.07
C ARG A 310 -7.60 20.74 -5.50
N HIS A 311 -7.06 19.96 -6.44
CA HIS A 311 -7.34 20.17 -7.86
C HIS A 311 -8.76 19.73 -8.23
N PRO A 312 -9.53 20.54 -9.00
CA PRO A 312 -10.92 20.21 -9.35
C PRO A 312 -11.10 18.82 -9.97
N ASP A 313 -10.19 18.40 -10.85
CA ASP A 313 -10.24 17.08 -11.49
C ASP A 313 -10.11 15.90 -10.50
N PHE A 314 -9.69 16.15 -9.27
CA PHE A 314 -9.52 15.14 -8.22
C PHE A 314 -10.60 15.24 -7.13
N ARG A 315 -11.67 16.02 -7.36
CA ARG A 315 -12.80 16.09 -6.42
C ARG A 315 -13.52 14.75 -6.27
N ASP A 316 -13.53 13.93 -7.32
CA ASP A 316 -14.17 12.60 -7.34
C ASP A 316 -13.14 11.48 -7.13
N LYS A 317 -12.13 11.72 -6.29
CA LYS A 317 -11.09 10.74 -5.93
C LYS A 317 -10.96 10.62 -4.41
N VAL A 318 -10.53 9.44 -3.95
CA VAL A 318 -10.27 9.16 -2.53
C VAL A 318 -8.87 8.58 -2.39
N ALA A 319 -8.08 9.10 -1.43
CA ALA A 319 -6.76 8.57 -1.16
C ALA A 319 -6.85 7.45 -0.12
N LEU A 320 -6.77 6.19 -0.57
CA LEU A 320 -6.86 5.01 0.31
C LEU A 320 -5.56 4.78 1.10
N ASP A 321 -5.24 5.71 2.01
CA ASP A 321 -4.12 5.58 2.94
C ASP A 321 -4.47 4.73 4.18
N GLN A 322 -3.51 4.60 5.09
CA GLN A 322 -3.63 3.77 6.29
C GLN A 322 -4.86 4.07 7.16
N ARG A 323 -5.33 5.32 7.19
CA ARG A 323 -6.49 5.69 8.02
C ARG A 323 -7.79 5.27 7.37
N ILE A 324 -7.91 5.47 6.06
CA ILE A 324 -9.05 4.95 5.30
C ILE A 324 -9.08 3.44 5.42
N ARG A 325 -7.93 2.76 5.34
CA ARG A 325 -7.84 1.31 5.61
C ARG A 325 -8.30 0.96 7.03
N GLY A 326 -7.93 1.73 8.06
CA GLY A 326 -8.44 1.55 9.41
C GLY A 326 -9.97 1.66 9.51
N ILE A 327 -10.57 2.60 8.76
CA ILE A 327 -12.03 2.71 8.65
C ILE A 327 -12.62 1.51 7.91
N THR A 328 -12.02 1.07 6.79
CA THR A 328 -12.43 -0.12 6.03
C THR A 328 -12.49 -1.36 6.93
N GLU A 329 -11.47 -1.52 7.78
CA GLU A 329 -11.40 -2.60 8.76
C GLU A 329 -12.50 -2.49 9.81
N LEU A 330 -12.80 -1.29 10.32
CA LEU A 330 -13.89 -1.07 11.27
C LEU A 330 -15.26 -1.33 10.65
N LEU A 331 -15.45 -1.00 9.38
CA LEU A 331 -16.65 -1.36 8.63
C LEU A 331 -16.79 -2.88 8.47
N GLY A 332 -15.68 -3.62 8.61
CA GLY A 332 -15.62 -5.07 8.48
C GLY A 332 -15.63 -5.52 7.03
N ARG A 333 -15.16 -4.67 6.09
CA ARG A 333 -15.14 -4.97 4.67
C ARG A 333 -13.71 -5.27 4.20
N GLU A 334 -13.60 -6.12 3.20
CA GLU A 334 -12.36 -6.35 2.45
C GLU A 334 -12.67 -6.19 0.96
N PHE A 335 -11.76 -5.60 0.20
CA PHE A 335 -11.92 -5.32 -1.22
C PHE A 335 -10.90 -6.10 -2.06
N SER A 336 -11.30 -6.50 -3.26
CA SER A 336 -10.45 -7.27 -4.19
C SER A 336 -9.40 -6.41 -4.89
N SER A 337 -9.63 -5.11 -5.02
CA SER A 337 -8.70 -4.15 -5.66
C SER A 337 -8.83 -2.75 -5.05
N TYR A 338 -7.89 -1.87 -5.41
CA TYR A 338 -7.93 -0.45 -5.02
C TYR A 338 -9.19 0.23 -5.56
N GLU A 339 -9.54 -0.05 -6.83
CA GLU A 339 -10.68 0.55 -7.53
C GLU A 339 -11.99 0.17 -6.84
N ALA A 340 -12.13 -1.10 -6.44
CA ALA A 340 -13.32 -1.56 -5.72
C ALA A 340 -13.49 -0.86 -4.36
N GLU A 341 -12.39 -0.60 -3.65
CA GLU A 341 -12.41 0.16 -2.40
C GLU A 341 -12.69 1.65 -2.64
N GLU A 342 -12.09 2.26 -3.68
CA GLU A 342 -12.31 3.66 -4.04
C GLU A 342 -13.79 3.88 -4.44
N ASP A 343 -14.35 3.02 -5.29
CA ASP A 343 -15.77 3.05 -5.71
C ASP A 343 -16.72 2.93 -4.51
N PHE A 344 -16.38 2.08 -3.53
CA PHE A 344 -17.15 1.99 -2.30
C PHE A 344 -17.18 3.33 -1.56
N TYR A 345 -16.04 3.97 -1.33
CA TYR A 345 -16.00 5.25 -0.64
C TYR A 345 -16.64 6.39 -1.46
N LEU A 346 -16.55 6.35 -2.79
CA LEU A 346 -17.27 7.28 -3.66
C LEU A 346 -18.79 7.12 -3.51
N SER A 347 -19.31 5.89 -3.42
CA SER A 347 -20.74 5.66 -3.14
C SER A 347 -21.17 6.20 -1.77
N VAL A 348 -20.30 6.07 -0.76
CA VAL A 348 -20.54 6.62 0.59
C VAL A 348 -20.55 8.15 0.55
N ALA A 349 -19.62 8.76 -0.21
CA ALA A 349 -19.56 10.20 -0.39
C ALA A 349 -20.83 10.73 -1.07
N GLU A 350 -21.24 10.11 -2.18
CA GLU A 350 -22.45 10.45 -2.92
C GLU A 350 -23.69 10.41 -2.01
N GLU A 351 -23.87 9.32 -1.27
CA GLU A 351 -24.99 9.20 -0.33
C GLU A 351 -24.92 10.23 0.82
N ALA A 352 -23.71 10.60 1.27
CA ALA A 352 -23.53 11.64 2.27
C ALA A 352 -23.66 13.08 1.71
N GLY A 353 -23.84 13.25 0.40
CA GLY A 353 -23.89 14.56 -0.26
C GLY A 353 -22.54 15.26 -0.28
N LEU A 354 -21.46 14.50 -0.44
CA LEU A 354 -20.07 14.94 -0.46
C LEU A 354 -19.40 14.52 -1.77
N SER A 355 -18.39 15.28 -2.19
CA SER A 355 -17.41 14.77 -3.17
C SER A 355 -16.47 13.74 -2.53
N GLY A 356 -15.82 12.91 -3.34
CA GLY A 356 -14.82 11.95 -2.84
C GLY A 356 -13.70 12.62 -2.05
N TRP A 357 -13.25 13.79 -2.51
CA TRP A 357 -12.24 14.59 -1.85
C TRP A 357 -12.72 15.12 -0.48
N GLU A 358 -13.96 15.60 -0.37
CA GLU A 358 -14.48 16.08 0.92
C GLU A 358 -14.62 14.94 1.92
N LEU A 359 -15.08 13.76 1.47
CA LEU A 359 -15.11 12.56 2.30
C LEU A 359 -13.71 12.20 2.79
N ASP A 360 -12.73 12.12 1.88
CA ASP A 360 -11.33 11.84 2.21
C ASP A 360 -10.81 12.76 3.31
N ARG A 361 -11.03 14.08 3.15
CA ARG A 361 -10.55 15.07 4.11
C ARG A 361 -11.27 15.07 5.44
N LEU A 362 -12.56 14.77 5.46
CA LEU A 362 -13.27 14.58 6.72
C LEU A 362 -12.71 13.37 7.47
N LEU A 363 -12.57 12.24 6.79
CA LEU A 363 -12.04 11.02 7.38
C LEU A 363 -10.59 11.20 7.83
N TYR A 364 -9.79 12.00 7.11
CA TYR A 364 -8.43 12.39 7.49
C TYR A 364 -8.39 13.18 8.80
N ASN A 365 -9.18 14.26 8.90
CA ASN A 365 -9.01 15.27 9.96
C ASN A 365 -9.84 14.96 11.21
N PHE A 366 -10.87 14.14 11.08
CA PHE A 366 -11.80 13.82 12.17
C PHE A 366 -11.97 12.30 12.33
N THR A 367 -10.91 11.53 12.08
CA THR A 367 -10.93 10.06 12.09
C THR A 367 -11.59 9.50 13.35
N GLU A 368 -11.17 9.95 14.54
CA GLU A 368 -11.69 9.45 15.83
C GLU A 368 -13.22 9.59 15.98
N HIS A 369 -13.79 10.69 15.47
CA HIS A 369 -15.24 10.92 15.51
C HIS A 369 -16.00 9.88 14.67
N PHE A 370 -15.51 9.59 13.46
CA PHE A 370 -16.13 8.62 12.57
C PHE A 370 -15.92 7.19 13.07
N GLU A 371 -14.75 6.87 13.63
CA GLU A 371 -14.51 5.56 14.25
C GLU A 371 -15.47 5.31 15.44
N ALA A 372 -15.67 6.30 16.31
CA ALA A 372 -16.59 6.21 17.43
C ALA A 372 -18.03 5.93 16.94
N SER A 373 -18.45 6.67 15.92
CA SER A 373 -19.78 6.52 15.30
C SER A 373 -19.99 5.13 14.69
N ILE A 374 -18.98 4.59 13.98
CA ILE A 374 -19.04 3.22 13.41
C ILE A 374 -19.12 2.16 14.51
N ARG A 375 -18.42 2.36 15.63
CA ARG A 375 -18.45 1.44 16.79
C ARG A 375 -19.75 1.54 17.60
N GLY A 376 -20.64 2.48 17.28
CA GLY A 376 -21.87 2.74 18.05
C GLY A 376 -21.62 3.40 19.41
N ALA A 377 -20.42 3.95 19.63
CA ALA A 377 -20.14 4.80 20.76
C ALA A 377 -20.59 6.23 20.42
N THR A 378 -21.27 6.90 21.35
CA THR A 378 -21.55 8.34 21.18
C THR A 378 -20.21 9.09 21.24
N PRO A 379 -19.82 9.84 20.20
CA PRO A 379 -18.56 10.57 20.19
C PRO A 379 -18.48 11.69 21.23
#